data_AF-A0AAV2IEB6-F1
#
_entry.id   AF-A0AAV2IEB6-F1
#
_cell.length_a   1.000
_cell.length_b   1.000
_cell.length_c   1.000
_cell.angle_alpha   90.00
_cell.angle_beta   90.00
_cell.angle_gamma   90.00
#
_symmetry.space_group_name_H-M   'P 1'
#
loop_
_entity.id
_entity.type
_entity.pdbx_description
1 polymer ?
#
loop_
_entity_poly.entity_id
_entity_poly.type
_entity_poly.pdbx_seq_one_letter_code
_entity_poly.pdbx_strand_id
1 'polypeptide(L)'
;MAGRTISETTEEIEEDEEQQTRNNFSKDDLELASVSVDPTLFEESCLELGAFRLYALQAIHLAIVLEDLCDQLDVLGRSLPTTQIELRSQKSVIYDDTNHRATWKPDAMDAMSENKGYSLEQHYASILPRRIYESHYLMPRPRCDRKLLLLLKESGLKQDTVSGKIQADRAFLQWAIQAVIDDLIRNRSFDSLNKVVQSERDKREQLFGMFKKMKDDTELIKQLKVDIKVMKKQKIRDNQLLDAQIFEVKDHLLEMNIRKPMEHVYTQNIGRAMIEGIKKRNLKVEKDFARQLKHAKLAVGNEETAHQSMKQIINQNIQRSKSQLEYWMEKFEKDTVRLQQELDELKTYRAKALSRIAWLRKMIANYEEIVIDDRRVKKIHADRLAKHDKEMKAATKVQSWWRGLMVRELMGPFKTLYIELKARKKSITKKTK
;
A
#
# COMPACT_ATOMS: atom_id res chain seq x y z
N MET A 1 -11.22 29.26 -24.87
CA MET A 1 -10.20 30.03 -25.60
C MET A 1 -10.74 31.43 -25.83
N ALA A 2 -9.88 32.45 -25.64
CA ALA A 2 -10.13 33.90 -25.69
C ALA A 2 -10.94 34.48 -24.50
N GLY A 3 -10.23 35.10 -23.55
CA GLY A 3 -10.87 35.85 -22.46
C GLY A 3 -9.98 36.21 -21.26
N ARG A 4 -8.65 36.29 -21.40
CA ARG A 4 -7.74 36.80 -20.36
C ARG A 4 -6.51 37.40 -21.04
N THR A 5 -6.44 38.73 -21.15
CA THR A 5 -5.22 39.45 -21.58
C THR A 5 -5.29 40.97 -21.32
N ILE A 6 -6.14 41.45 -20.41
CA ILE A 6 -6.30 42.90 -20.17
C ILE A 6 -6.06 43.31 -18.71
N SER A 7 -5.89 42.36 -17.77
CA SER A 7 -5.71 42.69 -16.34
C SER A 7 -4.26 42.69 -15.86
N GLU A 8 -3.29 42.22 -16.65
CA GLU A 8 -1.88 42.16 -16.22
C GLU A 8 -1.07 43.41 -16.59
N THR A 9 -1.57 44.27 -17.49
CA THR A 9 -0.84 45.47 -17.93
C THR A 9 -1.14 46.72 -17.09
N THR A 10 -2.03 46.64 -16.10
CA THR A 10 -2.35 47.78 -15.20
C THR A 10 -1.67 47.71 -13.84
N GLU A 11 -1.27 46.52 -13.37
CA GLU A 11 -0.49 46.39 -12.12
C GLU A 11 1.00 46.72 -12.33
N GLU A 12 1.57 46.49 -13.51
CA GLU A 12 2.97 46.87 -13.80
C GLU A 12 3.17 48.40 -13.97
N ILE A 13 2.10 49.16 -14.26
CA ILE A 13 2.19 50.63 -14.44
C ILE A 13 2.05 51.36 -13.09
N GLU A 14 1.37 50.79 -12.09
CA GLU A 14 1.29 51.38 -10.75
C GLU A 14 2.54 51.12 -9.89
N GLU A 15 3.25 50.00 -10.10
CA GLU A 15 4.50 49.73 -9.37
C GLU A 15 5.68 50.60 -9.84
N ASP A 16 5.70 51.04 -11.11
CA ASP A 16 6.73 51.93 -11.63
C ASP A 16 6.53 53.41 -11.20
N GLU A 17 5.29 53.88 -11.03
CA GLU A 17 5.01 55.22 -10.48
C GLU A 17 5.28 55.33 -8.97
N GLU A 18 5.07 54.25 -8.18
CA GLU A 18 5.43 54.22 -6.75
C GLU A 18 6.96 54.14 -6.51
N GLN A 19 7.74 53.58 -7.46
CA GLN A 19 9.20 53.57 -7.37
C GLN A 19 9.83 54.90 -7.81
N GLN A 20 9.22 55.61 -8.76
CA GLN A 20 9.69 56.92 -9.21
C GLN A 20 9.39 58.04 -8.20
N THR A 21 8.29 57.93 -7.45
CA THR A 21 7.98 58.84 -6.33
C THR A 21 8.84 58.57 -5.08
N ARG A 22 9.34 57.35 -4.88
CA ARG A 22 10.34 57.04 -3.83
C ARG A 22 11.74 57.58 -4.13
N ASN A 23 12.14 57.66 -5.40
CA ASN A 23 13.45 58.21 -5.78
C ASN A 23 13.50 59.75 -5.86
N ASN A 24 12.35 60.42 -6.04
CA ASN A 24 12.29 61.89 -6.10
C ASN A 24 12.12 62.56 -4.74
N PHE A 25 11.75 61.85 -3.68
CA PHE A 25 11.62 62.41 -2.32
C PHE A 25 12.93 62.43 -1.51
N SER A 26 14.06 62.00 -2.11
CA SER A 26 15.37 61.95 -1.44
C SER A 26 16.36 63.02 -1.92
N LYS A 27 15.97 63.92 -2.84
CA LYS A 27 16.94 64.83 -3.50
C LYS A 27 16.71 66.32 -3.32
N ASP A 28 15.52 66.76 -2.93
CA ASP A 28 15.22 68.19 -2.73
C ASP A 28 14.64 68.39 -1.33
N ASP A 29 15.51 68.79 -0.39
CA ASP A 29 15.22 69.54 0.86
C ASP A 29 16.35 69.35 1.89
N LEU A 30 17.60 69.57 1.47
CA LEU A 30 18.77 69.58 2.34
C LEU A 30 19.74 70.72 1.96
N GLU A 31 19.19 71.88 1.61
CA GLU A 31 19.94 73.14 1.57
C GLU A 31 19.15 74.25 2.28
N LEU A 32 19.10 74.16 3.60
CA LEU A 32 18.84 75.32 4.46
C LEU A 32 20.01 75.45 5.42
N ALA A 33 21.03 76.15 4.90
CA ALA A 33 22.08 76.88 5.60
C ALA A 33 22.17 76.60 7.11
N SER A 34 22.86 75.51 7.47
CA SER A 34 23.61 75.51 8.71
C SER A 34 24.74 76.52 8.55
N VAL A 35 24.50 77.75 9.00
CA VAL A 35 25.60 78.67 9.35
C VAL A 35 26.35 77.98 10.49
N SER A 36 27.33 77.16 10.10
CA SER A 36 28.35 76.62 10.96
C SER A 36 29.17 77.80 11.45
N VAL A 37 28.75 78.40 12.55
CA VAL A 37 29.65 79.20 13.36
C VAL A 37 30.62 78.21 13.96
N ASP A 38 31.80 78.09 13.33
CA ASP A 38 32.95 77.34 13.84
C ASP A 38 33.15 77.69 15.33
N PRO A 39 32.90 76.74 16.26
CA PRO A 39 33.14 76.98 17.68
C PRO A 39 34.63 77.11 18.00
N THR A 40 35.48 76.68 17.05
CA THR A 40 36.93 76.56 17.19
C THR A 40 37.66 77.90 17.03
N LEU A 41 37.06 78.92 16.41
CA LEU A 41 37.68 80.25 16.29
C LEU A 41 37.59 81.10 17.57
N PHE A 42 36.84 80.65 18.58
CA PHE A 42 36.83 81.24 19.94
C PHE A 42 37.55 80.35 20.98
N GLU A 43 38.08 79.19 20.58
CA GLU A 43 38.71 78.23 21.49
C GLU A 43 40.21 78.48 21.72
N GLU A 44 40.88 79.25 20.85
CA GLU A 44 42.32 79.52 20.99
C GLU A 44 42.67 80.81 21.75
N SER A 45 41.70 81.60 22.24
CA SER A 45 41.98 82.87 22.94
C SER A 45 41.80 82.86 24.46
N CYS A 46 41.43 81.73 25.09
CA CYS A 46 41.12 81.70 26.54
C CYS A 46 41.86 80.62 27.34
N LEU A 47 42.82 79.91 26.76
CA LEU A 47 43.53 78.81 27.45
C LEU A 47 44.76 79.22 28.28
N GLU A 48 45.04 80.50 28.50
CA GLU A 48 46.16 80.94 29.34
C GLU A 48 45.78 81.99 30.41
N LEU A 49 44.74 81.75 31.19
CA LEU A 49 44.56 82.45 32.49
C LEU A 49 44.90 81.55 33.71
N GLY A 50 45.20 80.27 33.47
CA GLY A 50 45.39 79.26 34.52
C GLY A 50 46.72 79.31 35.29
N ALA A 51 47.66 80.19 34.92
CA ALA A 51 48.99 80.24 35.54
C ALA A 51 49.51 81.66 35.85
N PHE A 52 48.65 82.68 35.83
CA PHE A 52 49.05 84.04 36.19
C PHE A 52 48.57 84.38 37.61
N ARG A 53 49.47 84.32 38.59
CA ARG A 53 49.26 84.99 39.87
C ARG A 53 49.44 86.49 39.64
N LEU A 54 48.36 87.24 39.68
CA LEU A 54 48.42 88.69 39.54
C LEU A 54 49.22 89.31 40.69
N TYR A 55 49.99 90.36 40.38
CA TYR A 55 50.61 91.18 41.42
C TYR A 55 49.49 91.78 42.30
N ALA A 56 49.74 91.90 43.60
CA ALA A 56 48.73 92.28 44.59
C ALA A 56 47.98 93.57 44.21
N LEU A 57 48.70 94.55 43.67
CA LEU A 57 48.13 95.82 43.22
C LEU A 57 47.22 95.66 42.00
N GLN A 58 47.60 94.81 41.04
CA GLN A 58 46.80 94.53 39.84
C GLN A 58 45.52 93.78 40.20
N ALA A 59 45.59 92.81 41.12
CA ALA A 59 44.42 92.11 41.62
C ALA A 59 43.42 93.05 42.31
N ILE A 60 43.91 94.02 43.09
CA ILE A 60 43.07 95.04 43.75
C ILE A 60 42.44 95.99 42.71
N HIS A 61 43.21 96.48 41.73
CA HIS A 61 42.67 97.32 40.67
C HIS A 61 41.60 96.60 39.85
N LEU A 62 41.82 95.32 39.51
CA LEU A 62 40.84 94.50 38.82
C LEU A 62 39.59 94.23 39.67
N ALA A 63 39.76 93.98 40.97
CA ALA A 63 38.63 93.83 41.89
C ALA A 63 37.79 95.10 41.99
N ILE A 64 38.40 96.29 41.96
CA ILE A 64 37.70 97.59 41.94
C ILE A 64 36.85 97.73 40.68
N VAL A 65 37.41 97.41 39.52
CA VAL A 65 36.68 97.48 38.24
C VAL A 65 35.53 96.46 38.21
N LEU A 66 35.77 95.25 38.70
CA LEU A 66 34.72 94.23 38.81
C LEU A 66 33.66 94.59 39.86
N GLU A 67 34.01 95.30 40.93
CA GLU A 67 33.05 95.80 41.91
C GLU A 67 32.14 96.86 41.31
N ASP A 68 32.69 97.79 40.52
CA ASP A 68 31.89 98.76 39.75
C ASP A 68 30.96 98.04 38.76
N LEU A 69 31.44 96.99 38.06
CA LEU A 69 30.58 96.15 37.20
C LEU A 69 29.48 95.42 37.98
N CYS A 70 29.78 94.92 39.16
CA CYS A 70 28.79 94.31 40.06
C CYS A 70 27.72 95.31 40.50
N ASP A 71 28.12 96.55 40.78
CA ASP A 71 27.21 97.62 41.20
C ASP A 71 26.39 98.15 40.02
N GLN A 72 26.98 98.23 38.82
CA GLN A 72 26.27 98.52 37.58
C GLN A 72 25.26 97.42 37.23
N LEU A 73 25.62 96.15 37.42
CA LEU A 73 24.68 95.04 37.33
C LEU A 73 23.60 95.18 38.40
N ASP A 74 23.91 95.62 39.62
CA ASP A 74 22.91 95.84 40.67
C ASP A 74 21.90 96.93 40.28
N VAL A 75 22.40 98.05 39.75
CA VAL A 75 21.60 99.17 39.22
C VAL A 75 20.75 98.71 38.04
N LEU A 76 21.33 97.96 37.10
CA LEU A 76 20.61 97.43 35.94
C LEU A 76 19.39 96.61 36.36
N GLY A 77 19.48 95.91 37.48
CA GLY A 77 18.36 95.16 38.06
C GLY A 77 17.22 95.96 38.62
N ARG A 78 17.53 97.14 39.12
CA ARG A 78 16.57 98.08 39.69
C ARG A 78 15.95 98.93 38.59
N SER A 79 16.65 99.13 37.47
CA SER A 79 16.20 99.91 36.31
C SER A 79 15.51 99.09 35.23
N LEU A 80 15.80 97.78 35.13
CA LEU A 80 15.03 96.88 34.28
C LEU A 80 13.59 96.88 34.82
N PRO A 81 12.57 97.11 33.97
CA PRO A 81 11.21 96.90 34.39
C PRO A 81 11.09 95.42 34.74
N THR A 82 11.07 95.09 36.02
CA THR A 82 10.31 93.92 36.46
C THR A 82 8.94 94.19 35.90
N THR A 83 8.60 93.51 34.79
CA THR A 83 7.27 93.53 34.19
C THR A 83 6.32 93.60 35.34
N GLN A 84 5.52 94.68 35.43
CA GLN A 84 4.53 94.89 36.47
C GLN A 84 3.93 93.53 36.74
N ILE A 85 4.37 92.93 37.85
CA ILE A 85 3.75 91.73 38.36
C ILE A 85 2.43 92.34 38.79
N GLU A 86 1.41 92.24 37.93
CA GLU A 86 0.07 92.08 38.42
C GLU A 86 0.23 91.01 39.49
N LEU A 87 0.30 91.45 40.75
CA LEU A 87 -0.09 90.67 41.89
C LEU A 87 -1.56 90.36 41.62
N ARG A 88 -1.82 89.44 40.69
CA ARG A 88 -2.94 88.55 40.80
C ARG A 88 -2.64 87.79 42.08
N SER A 89 -3.14 88.37 43.17
CA SER A 89 -3.50 87.63 44.36
C SER A 89 -4.01 86.26 43.93
N GLN A 90 -3.54 85.23 44.62
CA GLN A 90 -3.97 83.84 44.52
C GLN A 90 -5.36 83.65 43.89
N LYS A 91 -5.46 82.67 42.98
CA LYS A 91 -6.70 82.20 42.35
C LYS A 91 -7.90 82.32 43.31
N SER A 92 -8.73 83.36 43.17
CA SER A 92 -9.97 83.55 43.92
C SER A 92 -11.14 82.74 43.35
N VAL A 93 -10.83 81.64 42.66
CA VAL A 93 -11.81 80.73 42.08
C VAL A 93 -11.68 79.40 42.78
N ILE A 94 -12.47 79.21 43.83
CA ILE A 94 -12.78 77.89 44.36
C ILE A 94 -13.89 77.34 43.48
N TYR A 95 -13.63 76.22 42.80
CA TYR A 95 -14.66 75.49 42.08
C TYR A 95 -15.51 74.72 43.08
N ASP A 96 -16.82 74.97 43.06
CA ASP A 96 -17.80 74.16 43.79
C ASP A 96 -18.21 73.00 42.87
N ASP A 97 -17.74 71.78 43.18
CA ASP A 97 -17.80 70.59 42.30
C ASP A 97 -19.23 70.08 42.04
N THR A 98 -20.25 70.65 42.69
CA THR A 98 -21.63 70.17 42.59
C THR A 98 -22.52 70.98 41.62
N ASN A 99 -22.19 72.24 41.31
CA ASN A 99 -23.08 73.12 40.53
C ASN A 99 -22.43 73.82 39.34
N HIS A 100 -21.16 73.52 39.00
CA HIS A 100 -20.44 73.99 37.81
C HIS A 100 -20.73 75.45 37.40
N ARG A 101 -20.73 76.39 38.35
CA ARG A 101 -20.91 77.83 38.06
C ARG A 101 -19.96 78.66 38.92
N ALA A 102 -19.18 79.52 38.27
CA ALA A 102 -18.24 80.41 38.94
C ALA A 102 -18.98 81.54 39.66
N THR A 103 -18.88 81.59 40.99
CA THR A 103 -19.41 82.68 41.81
C THR A 103 -18.28 83.59 42.26
N TRP A 104 -18.40 84.87 41.91
CA TRP A 104 -17.46 85.93 42.31
C TRP A 104 -17.93 86.55 43.62
N LYS A 105 -17.05 86.68 44.61
CA LYS A 105 -17.24 87.59 45.74
C LYS A 105 -16.38 88.84 45.53
N PRO A 106 -16.96 90.03 45.33
CA PRO A 106 -16.26 91.28 45.56
C PRO A 106 -16.31 91.56 47.07
N ASP A 107 -15.15 91.79 47.67
CA ASP A 107 -14.92 92.63 48.88
C ASP A 107 -13.66 92.14 49.62
N ALA A 108 -12.51 92.69 49.23
CA ALA A 108 -11.30 92.75 50.06
C ALA A 108 -10.25 93.66 49.38
N MET A 109 -10.59 94.92 49.14
CA MET A 109 -9.61 95.98 48.90
C MET A 109 -9.99 97.16 49.78
N ASP A 110 -9.66 97.05 51.07
CA ASP A 110 -9.47 98.19 51.97
C ASP A 110 -8.83 97.69 53.26
N ALA A 111 -7.49 97.69 53.28
CA ALA A 111 -6.70 97.83 54.50
C ALA A 111 -5.21 97.91 54.13
N MET A 112 -4.53 98.90 54.72
CA MET A 112 -3.08 99.04 54.84
C MET A 112 -2.36 99.88 53.76
N SER A 113 -2.70 101.18 53.75
CA SER A 113 -1.71 102.24 53.52
C SER A 113 -1.34 102.84 54.88
N GLU A 114 -0.27 102.34 55.51
CA GLU A 114 0.41 103.02 56.62
C GLU A 114 1.93 103.07 56.38
N ASN A 115 2.33 104.19 55.77
CA ASN A 115 3.40 105.09 56.21
C ASN A 115 4.53 104.49 57.06
N LYS A 116 5.70 104.22 56.44
CA LYS A 116 7.01 104.28 57.12
C LYS A 116 8.02 104.95 56.20
N GLY A 117 8.37 106.20 56.55
CA GLY A 117 9.47 106.93 55.95
C GLY A 117 10.82 106.27 56.25
N TYR A 118 11.70 106.29 55.26
CA TYR A 118 13.12 106.03 55.46
C TYR A 118 13.92 107.22 54.93
N SER A 119 14.57 107.88 55.87
CA SER A 119 15.53 108.98 55.68
C SER A 119 16.75 108.49 54.92
N LEU A 120 17.21 109.27 53.95
CA LEU A 120 18.40 109.03 53.14
C LEU A 120 19.61 109.70 53.80
N GLU A 121 20.20 109.07 54.81
CA GLU A 121 21.50 109.53 55.35
C GLU A 121 22.63 108.99 54.45
N GLN A 122 23.18 109.87 53.60
CA GLN A 122 24.36 109.58 52.79
C GLN A 122 25.62 109.82 53.61
N HIS A 123 26.25 108.73 54.08
CA HIS A 123 27.63 108.77 54.58
C HIS A 123 28.61 108.52 53.42
N TYR A 124 29.32 109.57 53.00
CA TYR A 124 30.51 109.46 52.18
C TYR A 124 31.74 109.33 53.08
N ALA A 125 32.42 108.17 53.04
CA ALA A 125 33.73 108.00 53.63
C ALA A 125 34.65 107.18 52.70
N SER A 126 35.82 107.78 52.41
CA SER A 126 37.11 107.31 51.85
C SER A 126 37.20 106.10 50.91
N ILE A 127 38.01 106.30 49.87
CA ILE A 127 38.43 105.40 48.77
C ILE A 127 39.15 104.15 49.31
N LEU A 128 38.37 103.23 49.85
CA LEU A 128 38.66 101.80 49.92
C LEU A 128 37.45 101.11 49.26
N PRO A 129 37.65 100.07 48.45
CA PRO A 129 36.53 99.41 47.80
C PRO A 129 35.60 98.92 48.91
N ARG A 130 34.31 99.29 48.83
CA ARG A 130 33.41 99.21 49.99
C ARG A 130 33.35 97.79 50.54
N ARG A 131 33.44 96.79 49.66
CA ARG A 131 33.48 95.37 50.03
C ARG A 131 34.81 94.91 50.65
N ILE A 132 35.93 95.55 50.35
CA ILE A 132 37.23 95.29 51.02
C ILE A 132 37.21 95.86 52.45
N TYR A 133 36.60 97.03 52.63
CA TYR A 133 36.40 97.62 53.97
C TYR A 133 35.39 96.79 54.79
N GLU A 134 34.28 96.37 54.18
CA GLU A 134 33.26 95.53 54.81
C GLU A 134 33.74 94.08 55.08
N SER A 135 34.67 93.52 54.30
CA SER A 135 35.19 92.16 54.55
C SER A 135 36.25 92.07 55.65
N HIS A 136 36.97 93.16 55.92
CA HIS A 136 38.08 93.18 56.90
C HIS A 136 37.75 93.85 58.24
N TYR A 137 36.80 94.80 58.31
CA TYR A 137 36.61 95.64 59.51
C TYR A 137 35.17 95.76 60.05
N LEU A 138 34.15 95.18 59.41
CA LEU A 138 32.77 95.13 59.93
C LEU A 138 32.28 93.67 59.98
N MET A 139 31.41 93.38 60.97
CA MET A 139 30.79 92.05 61.14
C MET A 139 30.30 91.52 59.79
N PRO A 140 30.47 90.20 59.50
CA PRO A 140 30.05 89.64 58.23
C PRO A 140 28.58 89.97 58.02
N ARG A 141 28.26 90.77 56.98
CA ARG A 141 26.89 90.81 56.50
C ARG A 141 26.47 89.37 56.25
N PRO A 142 25.22 88.98 56.59
CA PRO A 142 24.72 87.67 56.20
C PRO A 142 24.94 87.57 54.68
N ARG A 143 25.89 86.73 54.29
CA ARG A 143 26.05 86.36 52.89
C ARG A 143 24.67 85.89 52.49
N CYS A 144 24.13 86.43 51.41
CA CYS A 144 23.01 85.77 50.76
C CYS A 144 23.54 84.44 50.21
N ASP A 145 23.69 83.45 51.09
CA ASP A 145 23.86 82.03 50.75
C ASP A 145 22.53 81.45 50.22
N ARG A 146 21.51 82.30 50.10
CA ARG A 146 20.30 81.99 49.34
C ARG A 146 20.72 81.85 47.87
N LYS A 147 20.79 80.60 47.41
CA LYS A 147 21.02 80.25 46.00
C LYS A 147 20.15 81.16 45.14
N LEU A 148 20.79 81.89 44.24
CA LEU A 148 20.19 82.81 43.26
C LEU A 148 18.91 82.26 42.61
N LEU A 149 18.90 80.94 42.36
CA LEU A 149 17.79 80.16 41.82
C LEU A 149 16.51 80.21 42.68
N LEU A 150 16.63 80.34 44.01
CA LEU A 150 15.51 80.49 44.93
C LEU A 150 14.92 81.90 44.91
N LEU A 151 15.77 82.94 44.83
CA LEU A 151 15.30 84.33 44.73
C LEU A 151 14.60 84.61 43.40
N LEU A 152 15.07 84.01 42.31
CA LEU A 152 14.41 84.08 41.01
C LEU A 152 13.10 83.27 40.94
N LYS A 153 13.00 82.20 41.73
CA LYS A 153 11.79 81.38 41.82
C LYS A 153 10.73 82.02 42.72
N GLU A 154 11.14 82.76 43.74
CA GLU A 154 10.26 83.53 44.64
C GLU A 154 9.77 84.85 44.01
N SER A 155 10.50 85.42 43.04
CA SER A 155 10.12 86.68 42.37
C SER A 155 9.07 86.55 41.27
N GLY A 156 8.50 85.36 41.04
CA GLY A 156 7.39 85.14 40.09
C GLY A 156 7.76 85.31 38.61
N LEU A 157 9.05 85.51 38.28
CA LEU A 157 9.54 85.59 36.92
C LEU A 157 9.62 84.19 36.31
N LYS A 158 8.76 83.88 35.34
CA LYS A 158 8.93 82.68 34.51
C LYS A 158 10.23 82.83 33.71
N GLN A 159 11.15 81.87 33.85
CA GLN A 159 12.39 81.83 33.07
C GLN A 159 12.13 81.74 31.55
N ASP A 160 10.91 81.37 31.15
CA ASP A 160 10.45 81.28 29.77
C ASP A 160 10.17 82.65 29.12
N THR A 161 10.03 83.73 29.90
CA THR A 161 9.84 85.10 29.38
C THR A 161 11.20 85.79 29.22
N VAL A 162 11.38 86.56 28.14
CA VAL A 162 12.63 87.31 27.87
C VAL A 162 13.11 88.13 29.08
N SER A 163 12.20 88.79 29.80
CA SER A 163 12.52 89.54 31.03
C SER A 163 12.98 88.65 32.20
N GLY A 164 12.44 87.43 32.33
CA GLY A 164 12.83 86.49 33.37
C GLY A 164 14.17 85.83 33.10
N LYS A 165 14.46 85.52 31.82
CA LYS A 165 15.78 85.04 31.38
C LYS A 165 16.85 86.12 31.57
N ILE A 166 16.58 87.36 31.16
CA ILE A 166 17.53 88.48 31.36
C ILE A 166 17.82 88.69 32.86
N GLN A 167 16.81 88.59 33.72
CA GLN A 167 17.02 88.70 35.16
C GLN A 167 17.83 87.52 35.73
N ALA A 168 17.62 86.30 35.19
CA ALA A 168 18.38 85.11 35.57
C ALA A 168 19.85 85.22 35.15
N ASP A 169 20.09 85.62 33.90
CA ASP A 169 21.42 85.78 33.31
C ASP A 169 22.19 86.90 34.02
N ARG A 170 21.53 88.04 34.28
CA ARG A 170 22.09 89.15 35.06
C ARG A 170 22.49 88.70 36.46
N ALA A 171 21.59 88.03 37.17
CA ALA A 171 21.82 87.59 38.54
C ALA A 171 22.93 86.52 38.58
N PHE A 172 22.99 85.62 37.59
CA PHE A 172 24.08 84.67 37.41
C PHE A 172 25.43 85.38 37.16
N LEU A 173 25.46 86.39 36.29
CA LEU A 173 26.65 87.21 36.03
C LEU A 173 27.11 87.95 37.28
N GLN A 174 26.19 88.53 38.05
CA GLN A 174 26.48 89.20 39.32
C GLN A 174 27.09 88.21 40.33
N TRP A 175 26.54 87.00 40.44
CA TRP A 175 27.11 85.94 41.28
C TRP A 175 28.49 85.47 40.79
N ALA A 176 28.67 85.28 39.48
CA ALA A 176 29.94 84.86 38.90
C ALA A 176 31.03 85.91 39.11
N ILE A 177 30.72 87.19 38.86
CA ILE A 177 31.64 88.31 39.08
C ILE A 177 31.96 88.46 40.56
N GLN A 178 30.97 88.30 41.45
CA GLN A 178 31.22 88.32 42.89
C GLN A 178 32.15 87.18 43.34
N ALA A 179 32.01 85.99 42.77
CA ALA A 179 32.92 84.86 43.04
C ALA A 179 34.34 85.12 42.49
N VAL A 180 34.48 85.88 41.40
CA VAL A 180 35.78 86.31 40.85
C VAL A 180 36.42 87.38 41.72
N ILE A 181 35.65 88.35 42.22
CA ILE A 181 36.14 89.38 43.15
C ILE A 181 36.67 88.70 44.43
N ASP A 182 35.89 87.76 44.99
CA ASP A 182 36.30 86.99 46.18
C ASP A 182 37.60 86.19 45.93
N ASP A 183 37.73 85.56 44.76
CA ASP A 183 38.92 84.79 44.38
C ASP A 183 40.15 85.68 44.07
N LEU A 184 39.96 86.85 43.47
CA LEU A 184 41.03 87.83 43.23
C LEU A 184 41.57 88.41 44.54
N ILE A 185 40.69 88.68 45.50
CA ILE A 185 41.07 89.23 46.82
C ILE A 185 41.79 88.15 47.65
N ARG A 186 41.28 86.90 47.68
CA ARG A 186 41.81 85.83 48.54
C ARG A 186 42.97 85.06 47.92
N ASN A 187 42.85 84.69 46.66
CA ASN A 187 43.73 83.72 46.00
C ASN A 187 44.57 84.33 44.86
N ARG A 188 44.25 85.55 44.42
CA ARG A 188 44.88 86.27 43.29
C ARG A 188 44.86 85.47 41.98
N SER A 189 43.82 84.67 41.76
CA SER A 189 43.60 83.86 40.56
C SER A 189 42.18 84.03 40.02
N PHE A 190 41.94 83.51 38.82
CA PHE A 190 40.62 83.47 38.16
C PHE A 190 40.00 82.07 38.18
N ASP A 191 40.33 81.24 39.17
CA ASP A 191 39.91 79.83 39.20
C ASP A 191 38.39 79.66 39.34
N SER A 192 37.70 80.54 40.08
CA SER A 192 36.23 80.58 40.12
C SER A 192 35.62 80.83 38.74
N LEU A 193 36.17 81.74 37.94
CA LEU A 193 35.69 82.01 36.59
C LEU A 193 35.87 80.78 35.70
N ASN A 194 37.05 80.16 35.73
CA ASN A 194 37.33 78.96 34.95
C ASN A 194 36.39 77.80 35.32
N LYS A 195 36.09 77.61 36.61
CA LYS A 195 35.12 76.60 37.06
C LYS A 195 33.71 76.90 36.59
N VAL A 196 33.27 78.16 36.66
CA VAL A 196 31.94 78.58 36.17
C VAL A 196 31.84 78.38 34.66
N VAL A 197 32.83 78.83 33.89
CA VAL A 197 32.90 78.66 32.44
C VAL A 197 32.92 77.19 32.05
N GLN A 198 33.72 76.36 32.73
CA GLN A 198 33.77 74.92 32.46
C GLN A 198 32.43 74.26 32.78
N SER A 199 31.79 74.62 33.90
CA SER A 199 30.47 74.08 34.24
C SER A 199 29.38 74.46 33.23
N GLU A 200 29.43 75.64 32.63
CA GLU A 200 28.52 76.05 31.54
C GLU A 200 28.87 75.37 30.21
N ARG A 201 30.15 75.14 29.93
CA ARG A 201 30.58 74.32 28.78
C ARG A 201 30.08 72.89 28.90
N ASP A 202 30.26 72.25 30.05
CA ASP A 202 29.79 70.89 30.30
C ASP A 202 28.27 70.78 30.20
N LYS A 203 27.52 71.75 30.75
CA LYS A 203 26.05 71.83 30.59
C LYS A 203 25.65 72.00 29.13
N ARG A 204 26.34 72.87 28.39
CA ARG A 204 26.09 73.08 26.96
C ARG A 204 26.31 71.78 26.18
N GLU A 205 27.43 71.09 26.41
CA GLU A 205 27.73 69.81 25.75
C GLU A 205 26.70 68.73 26.08
N GLN A 206 26.27 68.62 27.34
CA GLN A 206 25.19 67.71 27.73
C GLN A 206 23.88 68.00 26.99
N LEU A 207 23.48 69.28 26.89
CA LEU A 207 22.29 69.68 26.14
C LEU A 207 22.44 69.34 24.65
N PHE A 208 23.58 69.61 24.02
CA PHE A 208 23.83 69.23 22.63
C PHE A 208 23.78 67.71 22.43
N GLY A 209 24.34 66.93 23.35
CA GLY A 209 24.24 65.47 23.34
C GLY A 209 22.80 64.97 23.47
N MET A 210 21.98 65.60 24.32
CA MET A 210 20.55 65.31 24.44
C MET A 210 19.79 65.68 23.17
N PHE A 211 20.06 66.84 22.56
CA PHE A 211 19.43 67.26 21.31
C PHE A 211 19.76 66.32 20.15
N LYS A 212 21.03 65.88 20.05
CA LYS A 212 21.44 64.91 19.02
C LYS A 212 20.71 63.58 19.19
N LYS A 213 20.70 63.02 20.40
CA LYS A 213 19.94 61.79 20.70
C LYS A 213 18.45 61.94 20.42
N MET A 214 17.85 63.06 20.81
CA MET A 214 16.44 63.33 20.53
C MET A 214 16.17 63.36 19.02
N LYS A 215 17.05 63.95 18.22
CA LYS A 215 16.94 63.92 16.76
C LYS A 215 17.00 62.48 16.22
N ASP A 216 18.02 61.72 16.63
CA ASP A 216 18.20 60.31 16.22
C ASP A 216 16.99 59.45 16.62
N ASP A 217 16.46 59.63 17.83
CA ASP A 217 15.25 58.96 18.33
C ASP A 217 14.02 59.35 17.50
N THR A 218 13.87 60.61 17.12
CA THR A 218 12.75 61.04 16.26
C THR A 218 12.83 60.44 14.87
N GLU A 219 14.03 60.27 14.31
CA GLU A 219 14.25 59.60 13.03
C GLU A 219 13.95 58.10 13.12
N LEU A 220 14.41 57.43 14.18
CA LEU A 220 14.11 56.03 14.46
C LEU A 220 12.60 55.79 14.64
N ILE A 221 11.92 56.67 15.40
CA ILE A 221 10.46 56.58 15.58
C ILE A 221 9.73 56.75 14.24
N LYS A 222 10.20 57.64 13.35
CA LYS A 222 9.63 57.79 12.00
C LYS A 222 9.82 56.51 11.18
N GLN A 223 11.01 55.92 11.18
CA GLN A 223 11.30 54.66 10.48
C GLN A 223 10.43 53.51 11.00
N LEU A 224 10.41 53.28 12.32
CA LEU A 224 9.58 52.23 12.93
C LEU A 224 8.09 52.41 12.63
N LYS A 225 7.58 53.65 12.55
CA LYS A 225 6.20 53.90 12.14
C LYS A 225 5.93 53.50 10.69
N VAL A 226 6.89 53.69 9.79
CA VAL A 226 6.80 53.23 8.40
C VAL A 226 6.83 51.70 8.36
N ASP A 227 7.76 51.06 9.06
CA ASP A 227 7.89 49.61 9.10
C ASP A 227 6.64 48.93 9.65
N ILE A 228 6.05 49.47 10.72
CA ILE A 228 4.77 48.97 11.26
C ILE A 228 3.66 49.06 10.22
N LYS A 229 3.59 50.14 9.43
CA LYS A 229 2.58 50.28 8.37
C LYS A 229 2.81 49.26 7.25
N VAL A 230 4.05 49.10 6.80
CA VAL A 230 4.41 48.13 5.76
C VAL A 230 4.12 46.70 6.21
N MET A 231 4.56 46.32 7.41
CA MET A 231 4.30 45.00 7.99
C MET A 231 2.81 44.71 8.15
N LYS A 232 2.00 45.70 8.54
CA LYS A 232 0.54 45.55 8.59
C LYS A 232 -0.06 45.30 7.21
N LYS A 233 0.33 46.08 6.19
CA LYS A 233 -0.12 45.86 4.80
C LYS A 233 0.26 44.47 4.31
N GLN A 234 1.50 44.03 4.57
CA GLN A 234 1.97 42.70 4.19
C GLN A 234 1.14 41.60 4.85
N LYS A 235 0.92 41.69 6.17
CA LYS A 235 0.12 40.69 6.89
C LYS A 235 -1.33 40.59 6.42
N ILE A 236 -1.93 41.70 5.98
CA ILE A 236 -3.26 41.68 5.37
C ILE A 236 -3.24 40.92 4.04
N ARG A 237 -2.25 41.17 3.18
CA ARG A 237 -2.08 40.44 1.91
C ARG A 237 -1.85 38.95 2.14
N ASP A 238 -0.96 38.61 3.07
CA ASP A 238 -0.69 37.21 3.43
C ASP A 238 -1.97 36.50 3.93
N ASN A 239 -2.76 37.17 4.77
CA ASN A 239 -4.03 36.62 5.26
C ASN A 239 -5.04 36.42 4.13
N GLN A 240 -5.16 37.38 3.20
CA GLN A 240 -6.04 37.25 2.04
C GLN A 240 -5.64 36.06 1.15
N LEU A 241 -4.33 35.85 0.95
CA LEU A 241 -3.81 34.70 0.21
C LEU A 241 -4.14 33.38 0.93
N LEU A 242 -3.95 33.32 2.24
CA LEU A 242 -4.30 32.13 3.04
C LEU A 242 -5.81 31.86 3.00
N ASP A 243 -6.64 32.88 3.07
CA ASP A 243 -8.09 32.75 2.97
C ASP A 243 -8.51 32.21 1.59
N ALA A 244 -7.86 32.67 0.51
CA ALA A 244 -8.08 32.14 -0.83
C ALA A 244 -7.68 30.65 -0.94
N GLN A 245 -6.53 30.27 -0.38
CA GLN A 245 -6.11 28.86 -0.32
C GLN A 245 -7.07 28.00 0.51
N ILE A 246 -7.54 28.51 1.65
CA ILE A 246 -8.55 27.82 2.47
C ILE A 246 -9.83 27.59 1.67
N PHE A 247 -10.25 28.56 0.86
CA PHE A 247 -11.43 28.42 0.00
C PHE A 247 -11.23 27.32 -1.06
N GLU A 248 -10.11 27.34 -1.80
CA GLU A 248 -9.80 26.34 -2.82
C GLU A 248 -9.72 24.92 -2.24
N VAL A 249 -9.03 24.74 -1.11
CA VAL A 249 -8.93 23.45 -0.43
C VAL A 249 -10.30 22.97 0.07
N LYS A 250 -11.17 23.86 0.55
CA LYS A 250 -12.54 23.51 0.93
C LYS A 250 -13.36 23.06 -0.29
N ASP A 251 -13.23 23.74 -1.42
CA ASP A 251 -13.94 23.38 -2.65
C ASP A 251 -13.51 21.99 -3.16
N HIS A 252 -12.19 21.73 -3.21
CA HIS A 252 -11.66 20.41 -3.53
C HIS A 252 -12.12 19.32 -2.57
N LEU A 253 -12.20 19.63 -1.28
CA LEU A 253 -12.69 18.68 -0.28
C LEU A 253 -14.17 18.35 -0.51
N LEU A 254 -14.99 19.34 -0.83
CA LEU A 254 -16.40 19.13 -1.16
C LEU A 254 -16.56 18.33 -2.46
N GLU A 255 -15.79 18.66 -3.50
CA GLU A 255 -15.76 17.91 -4.76
C GLU A 255 -15.40 16.45 -4.51
N MET A 256 -14.32 16.18 -3.77
CA MET A 256 -13.89 14.83 -3.44
C MET A 256 -14.93 14.09 -2.59
N ASN A 257 -15.61 14.77 -1.67
CA ASN A 257 -16.63 14.18 -0.82
C ASN A 257 -17.88 13.75 -1.60
N ILE A 258 -18.21 14.46 -2.69
CA ILE A 258 -19.31 14.11 -3.59
C ILE A 258 -18.87 13.06 -4.62
N ARG A 259 -17.67 13.21 -5.19
CA ARG A 259 -17.17 12.35 -6.29
C ARG A 259 -16.88 10.93 -5.82
N LYS A 260 -16.19 10.75 -4.69
CA LYS A 260 -15.80 9.43 -4.15
C LYS A 260 -16.96 8.45 -3.95
N PRO A 261 -18.08 8.80 -3.27
CA PRO A 261 -19.19 7.87 -3.10
C PRO A 261 -19.86 7.53 -4.43
N MET A 262 -19.92 8.47 -5.38
CA MET A 262 -20.46 8.22 -6.72
C MET A 262 -19.60 7.22 -7.50
N GLU A 263 -18.27 7.42 -7.52
CA GLU A 263 -17.31 6.49 -8.11
C GLU A 263 -17.37 5.11 -7.44
N HIS A 264 -17.53 5.06 -6.11
CA HIS A 264 -17.69 3.82 -5.36
C HIS A 264 -18.95 3.05 -5.79
N VAL A 265 -20.10 3.72 -5.87
CA VAL A 265 -21.35 3.08 -6.33
C VAL A 265 -21.22 2.61 -7.78
N TYR A 266 -20.59 3.40 -8.65
CA TYR A 266 -20.38 3.04 -10.05
C TYR A 266 -19.51 1.78 -10.19
N THR A 267 -18.35 1.77 -9.55
CA THR A 267 -17.44 0.60 -9.55
C THR A 267 -18.09 -0.64 -8.92
N GLN A 268 -18.85 -0.47 -7.84
CA GLN A 268 -19.61 -1.56 -7.23
C GLN A 268 -20.69 -2.11 -8.18
N ASN A 269 -21.41 -1.25 -8.89
CA ASN A 269 -22.44 -1.66 -9.86
C ASN A 269 -21.83 -2.43 -11.03
N ILE A 270 -20.70 -1.97 -11.58
CA ILE A 270 -19.97 -2.70 -12.61
C ILE A 270 -19.52 -4.07 -12.08
N GLY A 271 -18.94 -4.11 -10.89
CA GLY A 271 -18.51 -5.37 -10.27
C GLY A 271 -19.67 -6.35 -10.10
N ARG A 272 -20.83 -5.88 -9.61
CA ARG A 272 -22.04 -6.70 -9.49
C ARG A 272 -22.52 -7.24 -10.84
N ALA A 273 -22.63 -6.38 -11.85
CA ALA A 273 -23.06 -6.79 -13.19
C ALA A 273 -22.12 -7.82 -13.81
N MET A 274 -20.80 -7.66 -13.63
CA MET A 274 -19.79 -8.62 -14.09
C MET A 274 -19.96 -9.98 -13.41
N ILE A 275 -20.11 -9.99 -12.07
CA ILE A 275 -20.33 -11.21 -11.29
C ILE A 275 -21.62 -11.92 -11.73
N GLU A 276 -22.72 -11.18 -11.92
CA GLU A 276 -23.97 -11.75 -12.41
C GLU A 276 -23.84 -12.32 -13.83
N GLY A 277 -23.14 -11.63 -14.72
CA GLY A 277 -22.86 -12.11 -16.06
C GLY A 277 -22.07 -13.42 -16.05
N ILE A 278 -21.04 -13.51 -15.22
CA ILE A 278 -20.24 -14.74 -15.03
C ILE A 278 -21.11 -15.86 -14.44
N LYS A 279 -21.88 -15.58 -13.38
CA LYS A 279 -22.79 -16.56 -12.76
C LYS A 279 -23.79 -17.14 -13.77
N LYS A 280 -24.41 -16.30 -14.60
CA LYS A 280 -25.34 -16.75 -15.66
C LYS A 280 -24.65 -17.65 -16.68
N ARG A 281 -23.42 -17.32 -17.10
CA ARG A 281 -22.64 -18.15 -18.04
C ARG A 281 -22.30 -19.50 -17.43
N ASN A 282 -21.81 -19.51 -16.19
CA ASN A 282 -21.47 -20.74 -15.47
C ASN A 282 -22.69 -21.63 -15.29
N LEU A 283 -23.84 -21.07 -14.90
CA LEU A 283 -25.08 -21.82 -14.75
C LEU A 283 -25.53 -22.46 -16.08
N LYS A 284 -25.34 -21.78 -17.22
CA LYS A 284 -25.65 -22.34 -18.54
C LYS A 284 -24.74 -23.55 -18.84
N VAL A 285 -23.44 -23.39 -18.60
CA VAL A 285 -22.44 -24.45 -18.80
C VAL A 285 -22.72 -25.66 -17.89
N GLU A 286 -23.03 -25.42 -16.61
CA GLU A 286 -23.42 -26.47 -15.67
C GLU A 286 -24.68 -27.23 -16.12
N LYS A 287 -25.70 -26.51 -16.61
CA LYS A 287 -26.90 -27.13 -17.19
C LYS A 287 -26.57 -27.97 -18.42
N ASP A 288 -25.67 -27.50 -19.27
CA ASP A 288 -25.24 -28.24 -20.47
C ASP A 288 -24.50 -29.53 -20.09
N PHE A 289 -23.56 -29.47 -19.13
CA PHE A 289 -22.90 -30.65 -18.60
C PHE A 289 -23.86 -31.60 -17.89
N ALA A 290 -24.83 -31.08 -17.14
CA ALA A 290 -25.86 -31.91 -16.50
C ALA A 290 -26.72 -32.66 -17.54
N ARG A 291 -27.03 -32.03 -18.67
CA ARG A 291 -27.73 -32.68 -19.80
C ARG A 291 -26.84 -33.76 -20.44
N GLN A 292 -25.58 -33.46 -20.70
CA GLN A 292 -24.62 -34.43 -21.26
C GLN A 292 -24.44 -35.63 -20.34
N LEU A 293 -24.32 -35.41 -19.02
CA LEU A 293 -24.22 -36.47 -18.03
C LEU A 293 -25.46 -37.35 -18.00
N LYS A 294 -26.67 -36.77 -18.08
CA LYS A 294 -27.91 -37.54 -18.18
C LYS A 294 -27.95 -38.39 -19.45
N HIS A 295 -27.57 -37.82 -20.58
CA HIS A 295 -27.50 -38.54 -21.85
C HIS A 295 -26.50 -39.70 -21.79
N ALA A 296 -25.30 -39.47 -21.27
CA ALA A 296 -24.29 -40.51 -21.09
C ALA A 296 -24.77 -41.63 -20.17
N LYS A 297 -25.43 -41.30 -19.05
CA LYS A 297 -26.02 -42.30 -18.14
C LYS A 297 -27.08 -43.16 -18.83
N LEU A 298 -27.96 -42.55 -19.63
CA LEU A 298 -28.95 -43.29 -20.42
C LEU A 298 -28.29 -44.19 -21.46
N ALA A 299 -27.28 -43.70 -22.17
CA ALA A 299 -26.53 -44.49 -23.15
C ALA A 299 -25.85 -45.72 -22.51
N VAL A 300 -25.21 -45.54 -21.35
CA VAL A 300 -24.61 -46.64 -20.58
C VAL A 300 -25.66 -47.65 -20.14
N GLY A 301 -26.80 -47.20 -19.61
CA GLY A 301 -27.88 -48.11 -19.20
C GLY A 301 -28.48 -48.92 -20.37
N ASN A 302 -28.60 -48.29 -21.55
CA ASN A 302 -29.05 -48.97 -22.77
C ASN A 302 -28.05 -50.03 -23.23
N GLU A 303 -26.75 -49.70 -23.23
CA GLU A 303 -25.69 -50.64 -23.60
C GLU A 303 -25.62 -51.80 -22.61
N GLU A 304 -25.77 -51.54 -21.31
CA GLU A 304 -25.81 -52.59 -20.29
C GLU A 304 -27.00 -53.54 -20.51
N THR A 305 -28.18 -53.01 -20.83
CA THR A 305 -29.36 -53.83 -21.13
C THR A 305 -29.14 -54.68 -22.39
N ALA A 306 -28.62 -54.07 -23.48
CA ALA A 306 -28.31 -54.79 -24.71
C ALA A 306 -27.27 -55.89 -24.50
N HIS A 307 -26.22 -55.59 -23.72
CA HIS A 307 -25.18 -56.55 -23.36
C HIS A 307 -25.75 -57.72 -22.55
N GLN A 308 -26.63 -57.45 -21.58
CA GLN A 308 -27.30 -58.49 -20.80
C GLN A 308 -28.18 -59.39 -21.69
N SER A 309 -28.97 -58.80 -22.60
CA SER A 309 -29.78 -59.57 -23.57
C SER A 309 -28.91 -60.43 -24.48
N MET A 310 -27.81 -59.88 -25.02
CA MET A 310 -26.87 -60.63 -25.85
C MET A 310 -26.25 -61.81 -25.08
N LYS A 311 -25.81 -61.57 -23.85
CA LYS A 311 -25.26 -62.60 -22.97
C LYS A 311 -26.27 -63.71 -22.69
N GLN A 312 -27.55 -63.36 -22.46
CA GLN A 312 -28.62 -64.34 -22.29
C GLN A 312 -28.80 -65.22 -23.54
N ILE A 313 -28.86 -64.62 -24.74
CA ILE A 313 -29.00 -65.34 -26.01
C ILE A 313 -27.81 -66.29 -26.22
N ILE A 314 -26.58 -65.82 -26.01
CA ILE A 314 -25.38 -66.65 -26.14
C ILE A 314 -25.43 -67.83 -25.17
N ASN A 315 -25.79 -67.59 -23.90
CA ASN A 315 -25.91 -68.66 -22.91
C ASN A 315 -26.99 -69.67 -23.28
N GLN A 316 -28.15 -69.23 -23.79
CA GLN A 316 -29.20 -70.12 -24.28
C GLN A 316 -28.72 -70.98 -25.46
N ASN A 317 -27.99 -70.39 -26.41
CA ASN A 317 -27.41 -71.13 -27.54
C ASN A 317 -26.37 -72.16 -27.09
N ILE A 318 -25.51 -71.79 -26.13
CA ILE A 318 -24.55 -72.73 -25.52
C ILE A 318 -25.29 -73.90 -24.88
N GLN A 319 -26.34 -73.63 -24.09
CA GLN A 319 -27.13 -74.69 -23.44
C GLN A 319 -27.81 -75.59 -24.47
N ARG A 320 -28.44 -75.02 -25.50
CA ARG A 320 -29.05 -75.79 -26.60
C ARG A 320 -28.03 -76.69 -27.29
N SER A 321 -26.83 -76.16 -27.56
CA SER A 321 -25.75 -76.93 -28.20
C SER A 321 -25.25 -78.05 -27.29
N LYS A 322 -25.14 -77.81 -25.98
CA LYS A 322 -24.79 -78.84 -24.99
C LYS A 322 -25.84 -79.96 -24.95
N SER A 323 -27.12 -79.63 -24.89
CA SER A 323 -28.19 -80.64 -24.91
C SER A 323 -28.22 -81.45 -26.21
N GLN A 324 -27.94 -80.81 -27.36
CA GLN A 324 -27.80 -81.53 -28.63
C GLN A 324 -26.59 -82.47 -28.62
N LEU A 325 -25.46 -82.03 -28.08
CA LEU A 325 -24.28 -82.87 -27.93
C LEU A 325 -24.57 -84.08 -27.04
N GLU A 326 -25.19 -83.87 -25.88
CA GLU A 326 -25.61 -84.93 -24.95
C GLU A 326 -26.54 -85.93 -25.64
N TYR A 327 -27.56 -85.45 -26.37
CA TYR A 327 -28.46 -86.30 -27.15
C TYR A 327 -27.70 -87.16 -28.18
N TRP A 328 -26.79 -86.55 -28.94
CA TRP A 328 -26.03 -87.28 -29.96
C TRP A 328 -25.09 -88.30 -29.32
N MET A 329 -24.39 -87.94 -28.24
CA MET A 329 -23.54 -88.88 -27.50
C MET A 329 -24.34 -90.09 -27.00
N GLU A 330 -25.49 -89.87 -26.35
CA GLU A 330 -26.35 -90.96 -25.88
C GLU A 330 -26.88 -91.82 -27.03
N LYS A 331 -27.26 -91.20 -28.15
CA LYS A 331 -27.69 -91.93 -29.35
C LYS A 331 -26.57 -92.79 -29.93
N PHE A 332 -25.37 -92.22 -30.10
CA PHE A 332 -24.21 -92.95 -30.60
C PHE A 332 -23.85 -94.13 -29.70
N GLU A 333 -23.90 -93.96 -28.38
CA GLU A 333 -23.65 -95.03 -27.41
C GLU A 333 -24.69 -96.14 -27.55
N LYS A 334 -25.99 -95.80 -27.59
CA LYS A 334 -27.08 -96.78 -27.79
C LYS A 334 -26.97 -97.52 -29.12
N ASP A 335 -26.71 -96.81 -30.21
CA ASP A 335 -26.54 -97.41 -31.53
C ASP A 335 -25.31 -98.32 -31.59
N THR A 336 -24.21 -97.94 -30.93
CA THR A 336 -23.00 -98.76 -30.82
C THR A 336 -23.29 -100.04 -30.03
N VAL A 337 -23.98 -99.95 -28.89
CA VAL A 337 -24.38 -101.12 -28.09
C VAL A 337 -25.30 -102.04 -28.89
N ARG A 338 -26.31 -101.48 -29.58
CA ARG A 338 -27.23 -102.25 -30.43
C ARG A 338 -26.50 -102.98 -31.56
N LEU A 339 -25.66 -102.27 -32.32
CA LEU A 339 -24.87 -102.87 -33.41
C LEU A 339 -23.91 -103.94 -32.89
N GLN A 340 -23.32 -103.73 -31.71
CA GLN A 340 -22.48 -104.73 -31.06
C GLN A 340 -23.28 -105.98 -30.65
N GLN A 341 -24.49 -105.80 -30.12
CA GLN A 341 -25.40 -106.92 -29.81
C GLN A 341 -25.80 -107.70 -31.07
N GLU A 342 -26.23 -107.02 -32.14
CA GLU A 342 -26.56 -107.65 -33.43
C GLU A 342 -25.37 -108.42 -34.00
N LEU A 343 -24.16 -107.84 -33.91
CA LEU A 343 -22.93 -108.49 -34.33
C LEU A 343 -22.65 -109.76 -33.53
N ASP A 344 -22.82 -109.71 -32.21
CA ASP A 344 -22.59 -110.85 -31.34
C ASP A 344 -23.66 -111.94 -31.53
N GLU A 345 -24.92 -111.56 -31.76
CA GLU A 345 -25.98 -112.49 -32.19
C GLU A 345 -25.62 -113.19 -33.49
N LEU A 346 -25.18 -112.46 -34.52
CA LEU A 346 -24.72 -113.04 -35.79
C LEU A 346 -23.51 -113.95 -35.61
N LYS A 347 -22.55 -113.60 -34.74
CA LYS A 347 -21.43 -114.47 -34.38
C LYS A 347 -21.91 -115.75 -33.70
N THR A 348 -22.83 -115.67 -32.75
CA THR A 348 -23.38 -116.86 -32.08
C THR A 348 -24.16 -117.74 -33.04
N TYR A 349 -24.96 -117.15 -33.95
CA TYR A 349 -25.67 -117.88 -35.00
C TYR A 349 -24.70 -118.59 -35.93
N ARG A 350 -23.66 -117.89 -36.41
CA ARG A 350 -22.59 -118.47 -37.23
C ARG A 350 -21.86 -119.60 -36.51
N ALA A 351 -21.54 -119.42 -35.22
CA ALA A 351 -20.91 -120.45 -34.41
C ALA A 351 -21.81 -121.69 -34.26
N LYS A 352 -23.11 -121.51 -33.99
CA LYS A 352 -24.09 -122.60 -33.94
C LYS A 352 -24.20 -123.35 -35.28
N ALA A 353 -24.26 -122.62 -36.39
CA ALA A 353 -24.32 -123.20 -37.74
C ALA A 353 -23.04 -124.01 -38.06
N LEU A 354 -21.86 -123.47 -37.74
CA LEU A 354 -20.59 -124.18 -37.89
C LEU A 354 -20.55 -125.47 -37.04
N SER A 355 -21.01 -125.40 -35.78
CA SER A 355 -21.14 -126.58 -34.91
C SER A 355 -22.09 -127.62 -35.47
N ARG A 356 -23.23 -127.20 -36.05
CA ARG A 356 -24.19 -128.10 -36.71
C ARG A 356 -23.59 -128.78 -37.93
N ILE A 357 -22.87 -128.03 -38.78
CA ILE A 357 -22.17 -128.58 -39.94
C ILE A 357 -21.09 -129.57 -39.49
N ALA A 358 -20.29 -129.24 -38.47
CA ALA A 358 -19.28 -130.15 -37.92
C ALA A 358 -19.92 -131.45 -37.37
N TRP A 359 -21.04 -131.34 -36.66
CA TRP A 359 -21.79 -132.51 -36.19
C TRP A 359 -22.35 -133.36 -37.34
N LEU A 360 -22.94 -132.72 -38.37
CA LEU A 360 -23.43 -133.43 -39.56
C LEU A 360 -22.29 -134.13 -40.31
N ARG A 361 -21.12 -133.49 -40.46
CA ARG A 361 -19.92 -134.12 -41.04
C ARG A 361 -19.52 -135.36 -40.27
N LYS A 362 -19.51 -135.29 -38.93
CA LYS A 362 -19.20 -136.45 -38.07
C LYS A 362 -20.25 -137.57 -38.23
N MET A 363 -21.54 -137.23 -38.29
CA MET A 363 -22.60 -138.21 -38.54
C MET A 363 -22.46 -138.86 -39.92
N ILE A 364 -22.22 -138.08 -40.97
CA ILE A 364 -22.00 -138.61 -42.33
C ILE A 364 -20.81 -139.57 -42.33
N ALA A 365 -19.68 -139.19 -41.73
CA ALA A 365 -18.50 -140.07 -41.64
C ALA A 365 -18.83 -141.40 -40.93
N ASN A 366 -19.55 -141.35 -39.79
CA ASN A 366 -19.96 -142.56 -39.07
C ASN A 366 -20.91 -143.44 -39.91
N TYR A 367 -21.89 -142.85 -40.61
CA TYR A 367 -22.81 -143.61 -41.47
C TYR A 367 -22.14 -144.11 -42.75
N GLU A 368 -21.18 -143.38 -43.29
CA GLU A 368 -20.39 -143.79 -44.45
C GLU A 368 -19.59 -145.05 -44.14
N GLU A 369 -19.00 -145.14 -42.95
CA GLU A 369 -18.36 -146.36 -42.45
C GLU A 369 -19.34 -147.55 -42.42
N ILE A 370 -20.55 -147.35 -41.89
CA ILE A 370 -21.62 -148.37 -41.87
C ILE A 370 -22.03 -148.78 -43.30
N VAL A 371 -22.18 -147.83 -44.22
CA VAL A 371 -22.56 -148.11 -45.62
C VAL A 371 -21.45 -148.86 -46.35
N ILE A 372 -20.18 -148.50 -46.11
CA ILE A 372 -19.02 -149.23 -46.66
C ILE A 372 -19.02 -150.66 -46.14
N ASP A 373 -19.29 -150.87 -44.84
CA ASP A 373 -19.38 -152.20 -44.26
C ASP A 373 -20.57 -153.01 -44.81
N ASP A 374 -21.76 -152.41 -44.97
CA ASP A 374 -22.90 -153.09 -45.61
C ASP A 374 -22.59 -153.47 -47.07
N ARG A 375 -21.96 -152.57 -47.84
CA ARG A 375 -21.48 -152.87 -49.20
C ARG A 375 -20.45 -154.01 -49.21
N ARG A 376 -19.53 -154.02 -48.25
CA ARG A 376 -18.53 -155.09 -48.08
C ARG A 376 -19.22 -156.42 -47.76
N VAL A 377 -20.17 -156.45 -46.83
CA VAL A 377 -20.94 -157.65 -46.46
C VAL A 377 -21.75 -158.17 -47.64
N LYS A 378 -22.45 -157.30 -48.38
CA LYS A 378 -23.19 -157.67 -49.59
C LYS A 378 -22.27 -158.26 -50.66
N LYS A 379 -21.07 -157.68 -50.86
CA LYS A 379 -20.08 -158.21 -51.80
C LYS A 379 -19.59 -159.60 -51.36
N ILE A 380 -19.27 -159.79 -50.08
CA ILE A 380 -18.91 -161.11 -49.52
C ILE A 380 -20.06 -162.11 -49.74
N HIS A 381 -21.30 -161.70 -49.53
CA HIS A 381 -22.46 -162.57 -49.72
C HIS A 381 -22.67 -162.94 -51.19
N ALA A 382 -22.54 -161.98 -52.11
CA ALA A 382 -22.59 -162.21 -53.55
C ALA A 382 -21.45 -163.14 -54.02
N ASP A 383 -20.23 -162.97 -53.51
CA ASP A 383 -19.09 -163.83 -53.83
C ASP A 383 -19.31 -165.27 -53.31
N ARG A 384 -19.90 -165.43 -52.12
CA ARG A 384 -20.31 -166.75 -51.60
C ARG A 384 -21.36 -167.41 -52.50
N LEU A 385 -22.37 -166.66 -52.93
CA LEU A 385 -23.42 -167.16 -53.84
C LEU A 385 -22.83 -167.55 -55.20
N ALA A 386 -21.94 -166.73 -55.76
CA ALA A 386 -21.26 -167.01 -57.02
C ALA A 386 -20.33 -168.25 -56.92
N LYS A 387 -19.69 -168.47 -55.77
CA LYS A 387 -18.91 -169.68 -55.50
C LYS A 387 -19.83 -170.91 -55.43
N HIS A 388 -20.95 -170.81 -54.73
CA HIS A 388 -21.96 -171.88 -54.67
C HIS A 388 -22.52 -172.21 -56.07
N ASP A 389 -22.79 -171.21 -56.91
CA ASP A 389 -23.21 -171.42 -58.30
C ASP A 389 -22.14 -172.10 -59.15
N LYS A 390 -20.85 -171.75 -58.97
CA LYS A 390 -19.73 -172.43 -59.63
C LYS A 390 -19.62 -173.88 -59.17
N GLU A 391 -19.78 -174.14 -57.86
CA GLU A 391 -19.80 -175.49 -57.29
C GLU A 391 -20.99 -176.30 -57.83
N MET A 392 -22.19 -175.70 -57.96
CA MET A 392 -23.35 -176.34 -58.59
C MET A 392 -23.13 -176.64 -60.07
N LYS A 393 -22.54 -175.72 -60.82
CA LYS A 393 -22.18 -175.94 -62.23
C LYS A 393 -21.11 -177.02 -62.38
N ALA A 394 -20.14 -177.08 -61.48
CA ALA A 394 -19.15 -178.15 -61.43
C ALA A 394 -19.80 -179.49 -61.08
N ALA A 395 -20.67 -179.54 -60.07
CA ALA A 395 -21.47 -180.72 -59.71
C ALA A 395 -22.34 -181.19 -60.89
N THR A 396 -22.96 -180.27 -61.62
CA THR A 396 -23.74 -180.58 -62.84
C THR A 396 -22.84 -181.13 -63.95
N LYS A 397 -21.65 -180.56 -64.15
CA LYS A 397 -20.65 -181.10 -65.09
C LYS A 397 -20.22 -182.51 -64.70
N VAL A 398 -19.93 -182.77 -63.42
CA VAL A 398 -19.61 -184.11 -62.91
C VAL A 398 -20.77 -185.07 -63.12
N GLN A 399 -22.02 -184.66 -62.83
CA GLN A 399 -23.21 -185.47 -63.09
C GLN A 399 -23.38 -185.79 -64.59
N SER A 400 -23.18 -184.80 -65.47
CA SER A 400 -23.28 -184.98 -66.92
C SER A 400 -22.13 -185.81 -67.51
N TRP A 401 -20.91 -185.66 -66.99
CA TRP A 401 -19.76 -186.51 -67.33
C TRP A 401 -20.03 -187.95 -66.91
N TRP A 402 -20.54 -188.17 -65.69
CA TRP A 402 -20.84 -189.51 -65.20
C TRP A 402 -21.98 -190.18 -65.96
N ARG A 403 -23.04 -189.44 -66.30
CA ARG A 403 -24.09 -189.89 -67.23
C ARG A 403 -23.52 -190.22 -68.63
N GLY A 404 -22.56 -189.43 -69.13
CA GLY A 404 -21.91 -189.68 -70.43
C GLY A 404 -20.89 -190.82 -70.41
N LEU A 405 -20.34 -191.17 -69.25
CA LEU A 405 -19.43 -192.30 -69.07
C LEU A 405 -20.22 -193.61 -68.96
N MET A 406 -21.39 -193.57 -68.28
CA MET A 406 -22.37 -194.66 -68.25
C MET A 406 -22.79 -195.14 -69.66
N VAL A 407 -22.94 -194.22 -70.61
CA VAL A 407 -23.31 -194.54 -72.01
C VAL A 407 -22.15 -195.13 -72.81
N ARG A 408 -20.91 -194.69 -72.56
CA ARG A 408 -19.72 -195.06 -73.35
C ARG A 408 -19.07 -196.38 -72.92
N GLU A 409 -19.09 -196.70 -71.64
CA GLU A 409 -18.59 -197.97 -71.09
C GLU A 409 -19.67 -199.08 -71.08
N LEU A 410 -20.82 -198.86 -71.74
CA LEU A 410 -21.87 -199.86 -71.96
C LEU A 410 -22.33 -200.58 -70.67
N MET A 411 -22.47 -199.81 -69.59
CA MET A 411 -22.95 -200.28 -68.29
C MET A 411 -24.43 -199.97 -68.13
N GLY A 412 -25.22 -200.95 -67.68
CA GLY A 412 -26.68 -200.84 -67.59
C GLY A 412 -27.41 -201.12 -68.91
N PRO A 413 -28.60 -200.54 -69.16
CA PRO A 413 -29.55 -200.97 -70.19
C PRO A 413 -29.08 -200.83 -71.66
N PHE A 414 -27.86 -200.33 -71.90
CA PHE A 414 -27.27 -200.14 -73.24
C PHE A 414 -26.47 -201.35 -73.75
N LYS A 415 -26.30 -202.42 -72.95
CA LYS A 415 -25.51 -203.63 -73.30
C LYS A 415 -26.20 -204.57 -74.29
N THR A 416 -27.53 -204.56 -74.36
CA THR A 416 -28.33 -205.44 -75.23
C THR A 416 -28.38 -204.97 -76.69
N LEU A 417 -28.29 -203.65 -76.93
CA LEU A 417 -28.33 -203.04 -78.27
C LEU A 417 -27.08 -203.35 -79.13
N TYR A 418 -25.94 -203.66 -78.50
CA TYR A 418 -24.69 -203.96 -79.22
C TYR A 418 -24.69 -205.38 -79.85
N ILE A 419 -25.46 -206.32 -79.31
CA ILE A 419 -25.47 -207.72 -79.77
C ILE A 419 -26.34 -207.89 -81.03
N GLU A 420 -27.47 -207.18 -81.14
CA GLU A 420 -28.37 -207.25 -82.31
C GLU A 420 -27.76 -206.67 -83.60
N LEU A 421 -26.89 -205.67 -83.48
CA LEU A 421 -26.24 -205.05 -84.64
C LEU A 421 -25.13 -205.92 -85.27
N LYS A 422 -24.66 -206.97 -84.58
CA LYS A 422 -23.57 -207.84 -85.07
C LYS A 422 -24.06 -209.05 -85.88
N ALA A 423 -25.32 -209.48 -85.75
CA ALA A 423 -25.87 -210.61 -86.49
C ALA A 423 -26.33 -210.26 -87.93
N ARG A 424 -26.66 -208.98 -88.20
CA ARG A 424 -27.27 -208.56 -89.47
C ARG A 424 -26.29 -208.21 -90.61
N LYS A 425 -24.98 -208.39 -90.41
CA LYS A 425 -23.92 -208.01 -91.38
C LYS A 425 -23.19 -209.17 -92.10
N LYS A 426 -23.61 -210.44 -91.94
CA LYS A 426 -22.97 -211.61 -92.61
C LYS A 426 -23.79 -212.29 -93.74
N SER A 427 -24.97 -211.80 -94.14
CA SER A 427 -25.79 -212.41 -95.22
C SER A 427 -25.89 -211.61 -96.53
N ILE A 428 -25.19 -210.48 -96.69
CA ILE A 428 -25.19 -209.68 -97.94
C ILE A 428 -23.75 -209.45 -98.41
N THR A 429 -23.10 -210.58 -98.66
CA THR A 429 -21.90 -210.80 -99.49
C THR A 429 -22.03 -212.21 -100.08
N LYS A 430 -23.20 -212.41 -100.74
CA LYS A 430 -23.54 -213.36 -101.81
C LYS A 430 -24.63 -212.72 -102.70
N LYS A 431 -24.39 -211.46 -103.02
CA LYS A 431 -24.78 -210.70 -104.21
C LYS A 431 -23.74 -209.59 -104.21
N THR A 432 -22.60 -210.00 -104.77
CA THR A 432 -21.28 -209.35 -104.74
C THR A 432 -20.82 -208.90 -103.34
N LYS A 433 -20.06 -209.73 -102.64
CA LYS A 433 -19.43 -210.99 -103.08
C LYS A 433 -19.29 -211.98 -101.96
#